data_AF-A0A167GCI9-F1
#
_entry.id   AF-A0A167GCI9-F1
#
_cell.length_a   1.000
_cell.length_b   1.000
_cell.length_c   1.000
_cell.angle_alpha   90.00
_cell.angle_beta   90.00
_cell.angle_gamma   90.00
#
_symmetry.space_group_name_H-M   'P 1'
#
loop_
_entity.id
_entity.type
_entity.pdbx_description
1 polymer ?
#
loop_
_entity_poly.entity_id
_entity_poly.type
_entity_poly.pdbx_seq_one_letter_code
_entity_poly.pdbx_strand_id
1 'polypeptide(L)' 'PSSASTGPKYLRARLRGPAMVRYYPQRIPIQLVRAVAWNMNIVDSREVQRVHDVADLKKRGKGAPKKKKEKGQLR' A
#
# COMPACT_ATOMS: atom_id res chain seq x y z
N PRO A 1 10.26 -6.48 -54.60
CA PRO A 1 9.71 -5.82 -53.39
C PRO A 1 8.30 -6.35 -53.07
N SER A 2 8.19 -7.31 -52.14
CA SER A 2 6.87 -7.75 -51.64
C SER A 2 6.48 -6.88 -50.44
N SER A 3 5.27 -6.34 -50.46
CA SER A 3 4.67 -5.53 -49.39
C SER A 3 4.22 -6.38 -48.20
N ALA A 4 4.97 -7.44 -47.88
CA ALA A 4 4.62 -8.39 -46.84
C ALA A 4 4.78 -7.77 -45.44
N SER A 5 3.79 -7.99 -44.57
CA SER A 5 3.81 -7.50 -43.19
C SER A 5 4.68 -8.39 -42.29
N THR A 6 6.00 -8.27 -42.40
CA THR A 6 6.99 -9.09 -41.67
C THR A 6 7.15 -8.73 -40.18
N GLY A 7 6.38 -7.77 -39.65
CA GLY A 7 6.43 -7.39 -38.22
C GLY A 7 7.52 -6.41 -37.71
N PRO A 8 8.41 -5.78 -38.51
CA PRO A 8 9.39 -4.81 -37.99
C PRO A 8 8.80 -3.66 -37.18
N LYS A 9 7.53 -3.29 -37.42
CA LYS A 9 6.79 -2.26 -36.66
C LYS A 9 6.79 -2.55 -35.16
N TYR A 10 6.59 -3.80 -34.76
CA TYR A 10 6.50 -4.19 -33.36
C TYR A 10 7.89 -4.32 -32.72
N LEU A 11 8.89 -4.78 -33.48
CA LEU A 11 10.26 -4.95 -33.00
C LEU A 11 11.02 -3.62 -32.83
N ARG A 12 10.70 -2.61 -33.65
CA ARG A 12 11.27 -1.24 -33.53
C ARG A 12 10.64 -0.42 -32.41
N ALA A 13 9.47 -0.82 -31.91
CA ALA A 13 8.79 -0.09 -30.86
C ALA A 13 9.56 -0.21 -29.55
N ARG A 14 9.94 0.92 -28.95
CA ARG A 14 10.60 0.94 -27.64
C ARG A 14 9.62 0.50 -26.56
N LEU A 15 10.11 -0.28 -25.61
CA LEU A 15 9.31 -0.74 -24.47
C LEU A 15 8.93 0.45 -23.57
N ARG A 16 7.63 0.54 -23.24
CA ARG A 16 7.09 1.55 -22.30
C ARG A 16 7.00 1.04 -20.84
N GLY A 17 7.24 -0.25 -20.63
CA GLY A 17 7.09 -0.92 -19.33
C GLY A 17 7.75 -0.18 -18.16
N PRO A 18 9.04 0.19 -18.23
CA PRO A 18 9.72 0.88 -17.12
C PRO A 18 9.08 2.22 -16.75
N ALA A 19 8.58 2.96 -17.73
CA ALA A 19 7.87 4.21 -17.49
C ALA A 19 6.49 3.98 -16.85
N MET A 20 5.78 2.93 -17.29
CA MET A 20 4.47 2.57 -16.73
C MET A 20 4.55 2.07 -15.28
N VAL A 21 5.58 1.30 -14.91
CA VAL A 21 5.76 0.83 -13.52
C VAL A 21 5.98 1.99 -12.55
N ARG A 22 6.65 3.07 -13.00
CA ARG A 22 6.98 4.24 -12.18
C ARG A 22 5.83 5.25 -12.05
N TYR A 23 4.63 4.92 -12.53
CA TYR A 23 3.50 5.84 -12.54
C TYR A 23 3.13 6.33 -11.13
N TYR A 24 3.10 5.42 -10.14
CA TYR A 24 2.92 5.81 -8.75
C TYR A 24 4.27 5.92 -8.04
N PRO A 25 4.49 6.98 -7.23
CA PRO A 25 5.70 7.10 -6.43
C PRO A 25 5.79 5.96 -5.42
N GLN A 26 7.01 5.50 -5.17
CA GLN A 26 7.26 4.51 -4.14
C GLN A 26 6.90 5.08 -2.77
N ARG A 27 6.08 4.35 -2.01
CA ARG A 27 5.72 4.73 -0.64
C ARG A 27 6.79 4.24 0.31
N ILE A 28 7.41 5.17 1.06
CA ILE A 28 8.38 4.84 2.10
C ILE A 28 7.62 4.67 3.42
N PRO A 29 7.65 3.48 4.06
CA PRO A 29 6.98 3.28 5.33
C PRO A 29 7.75 3.96 6.47
N ILE A 30 7.03 4.54 7.44
CA ILE A 30 7.63 5.20 8.61
C ILE A 30 8.53 4.24 9.42
N GLN A 31 8.24 2.93 9.37
CA GLN A 31 9.03 1.88 10.00
C GLN A 31 10.46 1.81 9.45
N LEU A 32 10.64 1.98 8.14
CA LEU A 32 11.97 2.00 7.51
C LEU A 32 12.72 3.27 7.91
N VAL A 33 12.03 4.41 7.97
CA VAL A 33 12.61 5.67 8.44
C VAL A 33 13.10 5.54 9.87
N ARG A 34 12.32 4.89 10.75
CA ARG A 34 12.71 4.63 12.14
C ARG A 34 13.89 3.66 12.28
N ALA A 35 14.02 2.69 11.37
CA ALA A 35 15.16 1.79 11.35
C ALA A 35 16.46 2.51 10.97
N VAL A 36 16.39 3.45 10.02
CA VAL A 36 17.56 4.22 9.55
C VAL A 36 17.91 5.36 10.52
N ALA A 37 16.91 6.10 11.00
CA ALA A 37 17.06 7.24 11.89
C ALA A 37 16.65 6.88 13.33
N TRP A 38 17.22 5.80 13.86
CA TRP A 38 16.90 5.23 15.17
C TRP A 38 17.17 6.16 16.36
N ASN A 39 18.09 7.13 16.20
CA ASN A 39 18.37 8.17 17.19
C ASN A 39 17.35 9.32 17.18
N MET A 40 16.51 9.42 16.14
CA MET A 40 15.44 10.38 16.04
C MET A 40 14.15 9.69 16.47
N ASN A 41 13.50 10.19 17.52
CA ASN A 41 12.24 9.65 18.03
C ASN A 41 11.06 10.03 17.10
N ILE A 42 11.09 9.56 15.87
CA ILE A 42 10.10 9.87 14.84
C ILE A 42 8.83 9.07 15.13
N VAL A 43 7.72 9.80 15.26
CA VAL A 43 6.40 9.25 15.56
C VAL A 43 5.42 9.64 14.46
N ASP A 44 4.60 8.67 14.03
CA ASP A 44 3.47 8.94 13.14
C ASP A 44 2.27 9.42 13.97
N SER A 45 2.02 10.73 13.96
CA SER A 45 0.95 11.37 14.72
C SER A 45 -0.44 10.86 14.33
N ARG A 46 -0.65 10.52 13.04
CA ARG A 46 -1.94 10.00 12.57
C ARG A 46 -2.18 8.60 13.12
N GLU A 47 -1.15 7.77 13.14
CA GLU A 47 -1.25 6.43 13.70
C GLU A 47 -1.46 6.47 15.22
N VAL A 48 -0.77 7.36 15.93
CA VAL A 48 -1.00 7.56 17.37
C VAL A 48 -2.45 7.96 17.64
N GLN A 49 -2.97 8.95 16.92
CA GLN A 49 -4.37 9.38 17.06
C GLN A 49 -5.33 8.21 16.78
N ARG A 50 -5.10 7.45 15.70
CA ARG A 50 -5.93 6.29 15.35
C ARG A 50 -5.98 5.25 16.48
N VAL A 51 -4.87 5.01 17.17
CA VAL A 51 -4.81 4.09 18.30
C VAL A 51 -5.62 4.63 19.49
N HIS A 52 -5.52 5.92 19.78
CA HIS A 52 -6.32 6.57 20.83
C HIS A 52 -7.82 6.52 20.53
N ASP A 53 -8.22 6.84 19.30
CA ASP A 53 -9.62 6.79 18.86
C ASP A 53 -10.20 5.38 19.01
N VAL A 54 -9.43 4.35 18.64
CA VAL A 54 -9.83 2.95 18.81
C VAL A 54 -9.98 2.59 20.28
N ALA A 55 -9.08 3.05 21.15
CA ALA A 55 -9.17 2.81 22.58
C ALA A 55 -10.43 3.47 23.18
N ASP A 56 -10.75 4.69 22.78
CA ASP A 56 -11.92 5.41 23.29
C ASP A 56 -13.24 4.84 22.78
N LEU A 57 -13.28 4.38 21.53
CA LEU A 57 -14.42 3.63 21.00
C LEU A 57 -14.68 2.34 21.81
N LYS A 58 -13.61 1.60 22.14
CA LYS A 58 -13.71 0.39 22.98
C LYS A 58 -14.23 0.69 24.38
N LYS A 59 -13.73 1.75 25.03
CA LYS A 59 -14.21 2.19 26.36
C LYS A 59 -15.72 2.48 26.38
N ARG A 60 -16.26 3.03 25.29
CA ARG A 60 -17.68 3.36 25.15
C ARG A 60 -18.56 2.18 24.68
N GLY A 61 -17.99 0.98 24.52
CA GLY A 61 -18.69 -0.17 23.94
C GLY A 61 -19.00 -0.03 22.43
N LYS A 62 -18.45 1.00 21.77
CA LYS A 62 -18.57 1.27 20.32
C LYS A 62 -17.39 0.70 19.53
N GLY A 63 -16.62 -0.20 20.14
CA GLY A 63 -15.52 -0.88 19.49
C GLY A 63 -15.99 -1.75 18.34
N ALA A 64 -15.09 -2.01 17.38
CA ALA A 64 -15.39 -2.94 16.31
C ALA A 64 -15.74 -4.32 16.89
N PRO A 65 -16.81 -4.97 16.40
CA PRO A 65 -17.20 -6.31 16.82
C PRO A 65 -16.09 -7.32 16.49
N LYS A 66 -16.05 -8.43 17.22
CA LYS A 66 -15.13 -9.53 16.93
C LYS A 66 -15.37 -10.04 15.50
N LYS A 67 -14.31 -10.10 14.71
CA LYS A 67 -14.37 -10.64 13.34
C LYS A 67 -14.66 -12.14 13.40
N LYS A 68 -15.68 -12.59 12.65
CA LYS A 68 -16.02 -14.01 12.51
C LYS A 68 -14.88 -14.73 11.79
N LYS A 69 -14.47 -15.89 12.30
CA LYS A 69 -13.43 -16.73 11.67
C LYS A 69 -14.02 -17.76 10.72
N GLU A 70 -15.25 -18.19 10.99
CA GLU A 70 -15.95 -19.23 10.23
C GLU A 70 -17.33 -18.76 9.77
N LYS A 71 -17.85 -19.38 8.71
CA LYS A 71 -19.17 -19.08 8.15
C LYS A 71 -20.24 -19.68 9.07
N GLY A 72 -21.03 -18.83 9.73
CA GLY A 72 -22.14 -19.24 10.60
C GLY A 72 -21.98 -18.91 12.08
N GLN A 73 -20.78 -18.51 12.53
CA GLN A 73 -20.57 -18.09 13.92
C GLN A 73 -21.38 -16.81 14.17
N LEU A 74 -22.41 -16.87 15.02
CA LEU A 74 -23.10 -15.67 15.51
C LEU A 74 -22.21 -14.94 16.52
N ARG A 75 -22.45 -13.63 16.66
CA ARG A 75 -21.59 -12.73 17.45
C ARG A 75 -21.59 -13.11 18.93
#